data_AF-A0A4P1RP16-F1
#
_entry.id   AF-A0A4P1RP16-F1
#
_cell.length_a   1.000
_cell.length_b   1.000
_cell.length_c   1.000
_cell.angle_alpha   90.00
_cell.angle_beta   90.00
_cell.angle_gamma   90.00
#
_symmetry.space_group_name_H-M   'P 1'
#
loop_
_entity.id
_entity.type
_entity.pdbx_description
1 polymer ?
#
loop_
_entity_poly.entity_id
_entity_poly.type
_entity_poly.pdbx_seq_one_letter_code
_entity_poly.pdbx_strand_id
1 'polypeptide(L)'
;MEIRSVSGIENDIEKLKQLLLCNDDDDVEFNNPHHHLHHLLNHFSLQNHDDVDVDVDVDASYIHKLNEELHNIQAQSNHLANQIHNLTLTHLNESNLLEANLQQIHSSFHYITSKDHNPDLPTQGGVQSPSILSHHSSNLEVSIILSSLFPFFLTNFSIFIINIILQELQLETKVDEMKSIVKSLQDLHHQVKWFDTVDGIEDALTGLKVLAFDDNCMRLSMQTYIPNLDKMTVQGINDGAVVHHELLIQVFEGTMNFNNVQVFPNDIYVNDILDVAKSASESSLQWFIREVQDRIIQSTLRHLVVKDANKSRYSLAYLDKDETIVAHMPGGIDAYIKLSNGWPIFASPLKLISIKGSDTLKGTSLSFHCKVEKMANSLDTPIRQNILRFVDAVEKVLKEQLQLDLPASDSSA
;
A
#
# COMPACT_ATOMS: atom_id res chain seq x y z
N MET A 1 13.65 -19.15 7.35
CA MET A 1 12.82 -18.02 6.93
C MET A 1 13.21 -16.87 7.84
N GLU A 2 14.07 -15.97 7.34
CA GLU A 2 14.64 -14.88 8.13
C GLU A 2 13.53 -13.88 8.49
N ILE A 3 13.33 -13.68 9.78
CA ILE A 3 12.41 -12.69 10.33
C ILE A 3 13.07 -11.33 10.10
N ARG A 4 12.48 -10.48 9.24
CA ARG A 4 12.91 -9.08 9.05
C ARG A 4 12.92 -8.40 10.42
N SER A 5 14.05 -7.79 10.77
CA SER A 5 14.22 -7.08 12.03
C SER A 5 13.28 -5.87 12.12
N VAL A 6 12.80 -5.55 13.32
CA VAL A 6 11.96 -4.38 13.64
C VAL A 6 12.57 -3.07 13.10
N SER A 7 13.90 -2.99 13.05
CA SER A 7 14.66 -1.87 12.45
C SER A 7 14.42 -1.66 10.95
N GLY A 8 14.03 -2.71 10.21
CA GLY A 8 13.68 -2.59 8.79
C GLY A 8 12.33 -1.90 8.59
N ILE A 9 11.38 -2.17 9.49
CA ILE A 9 10.03 -1.60 9.43
C ILE A 9 10.04 -0.14 9.86
N GLU A 10 10.84 0.23 10.86
CA GLU A 10 11.05 1.63 11.27
C GLU A 10 11.66 2.47 10.15
N ASN A 11 12.61 1.93 9.38
CA ASN A 11 13.22 2.61 8.23
C ASN A 11 12.22 2.83 7.09
N ASP A 12 11.31 1.89 6.86
CA ASP A 12 10.26 2.03 5.84
C ASP A 12 9.18 3.06 6.27
N ILE A 13 8.94 3.21 7.57
CA ILE A 13 8.05 4.25 8.14
C ILE A 13 8.69 5.64 8.01
N GLU A 14 9.98 5.77 8.30
CA GLU A 14 10.67 7.05 8.21
C GLU A 14 10.76 7.53 6.76
N LYS A 15 10.90 6.61 5.80
CA LYS A 15 10.81 6.91 4.36
C LYS A 15 9.41 7.35 3.94
N LEU A 16 8.36 6.75 4.48
CA LEU A 16 6.98 7.17 4.23
C LEU A 16 6.71 8.58 4.79
N LYS A 17 7.22 8.89 5.98
CA LYS A 17 7.15 10.24 6.57
C LYS A 17 7.93 11.26 5.75
N GLN A 18 9.12 10.92 5.26
CA GLN A 18 9.88 11.80 4.36
C GLN A 18 9.14 12.05 3.04
N LEU A 19 8.48 11.05 2.45
CA LEU A 19 7.68 11.20 1.24
C LEU A 19 6.39 12.04 1.43
N LEU A 20 5.86 12.09 2.65
CA LEU A 20 4.71 12.93 3.04
C LEU A 20 5.12 14.37 3.43
N LEU A 21 6.39 14.60 3.78
CA LEU A 21 6.89 15.87 4.34
C LEU A 21 8.00 16.52 3.49
N CYS A 22 8.26 16.05 2.27
CA CYS A 22 9.12 16.76 1.33
C CYS A 22 8.45 18.10 0.98
N ASN A 23 8.79 19.13 1.76
CA ASN A 23 8.55 20.51 1.43
C ASN A 23 9.20 20.79 0.07
N ASP A 24 8.39 21.30 -0.86
CA ASP A 24 8.81 21.97 -2.08
C ASP A 24 9.64 23.22 -1.70
N ASP A 25 10.91 23.03 -1.35
CA ASP A 25 11.92 24.08 -1.35
C ASP A 25 13.04 23.61 -2.26
N ASP A 26 12.83 23.77 -3.57
CA ASP A 26 13.89 24.15 -4.50
C ASP A 26 13.24 24.67 -5.79
N ASP A 27 13.56 25.92 -6.10
CA ASP A 27 13.21 26.65 -7.30
C ASP A 27 13.57 25.85 -8.57
N VAL A 28 12.60 25.15 -9.15
CA VAL A 28 12.68 24.74 -10.54
C VAL A 28 11.50 25.33 -11.29
N GLU A 29 11.78 26.47 -11.91
CA GLU A 29 10.95 27.20 -12.87
C GLU A 29 10.72 26.33 -14.12
N PHE A 30 9.92 25.26 -14.00
CA PHE A 30 9.29 24.63 -15.14
C PHE A 30 8.10 25.51 -15.53
N ASN A 31 8.21 26.15 -16.69
CA ASN A 31 7.14 26.85 -17.41
C ASN A 31 5.94 25.92 -17.68
N ASN A 32 5.19 25.54 -16.65
CA ASN A 32 4.02 24.71 -16.74
C ASN A 32 2.78 25.55 -16.36
N PRO A 33 1.89 25.88 -17.31
CA PRO A 33 0.71 26.72 -17.06
C PRO A 33 -0.32 26.10 -16.08
N HIS A 34 -0.12 24.87 -15.61
CA HIS A 34 -0.91 24.24 -14.55
C HIS A 34 -0.80 24.99 -13.20
N HIS A 35 0.32 25.66 -12.93
CA HIS A 35 0.55 26.39 -11.68
C HIS A 35 -0.39 27.60 -11.48
N HIS A 36 -1.07 28.06 -12.53
CA HIS A 36 -1.97 29.23 -12.46
C HIS A 36 -3.39 28.90 -11.98
N LEU A 37 -3.86 27.65 -12.13
CA LEU A 37 -5.13 27.21 -11.53
C LEU A 37 -5.06 27.19 -10.00
N HIS A 38 -3.89 26.78 -9.50
CA HIS A 38 -3.54 26.74 -8.09
C HIS A 38 -3.72 28.11 -7.40
N HIS A 39 -3.38 29.20 -8.09
CA HIS A 39 -3.48 30.56 -7.53
C HIS A 39 -4.93 31.06 -7.43
N LEU A 40 -5.84 30.53 -8.24
CA LEU A 40 -7.28 30.82 -8.16
C LEU A 40 -7.97 29.95 -7.10
N LEU A 41 -7.66 28.65 -7.02
CA LEU A 41 -8.24 27.73 -6.02
C LEU A 41 -7.88 28.09 -4.57
N ASN A 42 -6.64 28.53 -4.32
CA ASN A 42 -6.24 28.99 -2.99
C ASN A 42 -6.91 30.31 -2.59
N HIS A 43 -7.25 31.17 -3.55
CA HIS A 43 -7.93 32.43 -3.27
C HIS A 43 -9.42 32.24 -2.91
N PHE A 44 -10.06 31.17 -3.39
CA PHE A 44 -11.46 30.86 -3.11
C PHE A 44 -11.67 29.99 -1.86
N SER A 45 -10.70 29.14 -1.49
CA SER A 45 -10.80 28.29 -0.29
C SER A 45 -10.65 29.07 1.03
N LEU A 46 -10.02 30.25 1.00
CA LEU A 46 -9.84 31.09 2.19
C LEU A 46 -11.07 31.93 2.55
N GLN A 47 -12.18 31.84 1.81
CA GLN A 47 -13.35 32.69 2.01
C GLN A 47 -14.59 31.98 2.57
N ASN A 48 -14.55 30.66 2.76
CA ASN A 48 -15.67 29.85 3.26
C ASN A 48 -15.28 28.95 4.45
N HIS A 49 -14.57 29.50 5.42
CA HIS A 49 -14.39 28.87 6.74
C HIS A 49 -15.29 29.60 7.74
N ASP A 50 -16.58 29.24 7.74
CA ASP A 50 -17.41 29.43 8.92
C ASP A 50 -17.20 28.19 9.80
N ASP A 51 -16.70 28.44 11.01
CA ASP A 51 -16.42 27.47 12.07
C ASP A 51 -17.56 26.47 12.25
N VAL A 52 -17.24 25.19 12.04
CA VAL A 52 -18.01 24.10 12.64
C VAL A 52 -17.01 23.26 13.44
N ASP A 53 -16.86 23.62 14.71
CA ASP A 53 -16.33 22.72 15.74
C ASP A 53 -17.17 21.44 15.72
N VAL A 54 -16.66 20.40 15.05
CA VAL A 54 -17.13 19.03 15.25
C VAL A 54 -16.28 18.47 16.37
N ASP A 55 -16.73 18.75 17.60
CA ASP A 55 -16.28 18.07 18.80
C ASP A 55 -16.64 16.58 18.64
N VAL A 56 -15.71 15.78 18.12
CA VAL A 56 -15.83 14.33 18.09
C VAL A 56 -15.58 13.88 19.52
N ASP A 57 -16.67 13.74 20.27
CA ASP A 57 -16.68 13.15 21.61
C ASP A 57 -16.28 11.67 21.49
N VAL A 58 -14.96 11.43 21.43
CA VAL A 58 -14.38 10.10 21.55
C VAL A 58 -14.68 9.65 22.96
N ASP A 59 -15.69 8.79 23.10
CA ASP A 59 -16.22 8.30 24.37
C ASP A 59 -15.08 7.93 25.32
N ALA A 60 -14.82 8.81 26.30
CA ALA A 60 -13.74 8.67 27.26
C ALA A 60 -13.82 7.34 28.04
N SER A 61 -15.01 6.72 28.08
CA SER A 61 -15.24 5.39 28.62
C SER A 61 -14.47 4.30 27.86
N TYR A 62 -14.39 4.40 26.53
CA TYR A 62 -13.71 3.41 25.69
C TYR A 62 -12.19 3.50 25.82
N ILE A 63 -11.63 4.72 25.85
CA ILE A 63 -10.20 4.95 26.07
C ILE A 63 -9.78 4.47 27.47
N HIS A 64 -10.59 4.75 28.50
CA HIS A 64 -10.32 4.28 29.85
C HIS A 64 -10.28 2.76 29.93
N LYS A 65 -11.23 2.08 29.26
CA LYS A 65 -11.29 0.62 29.24
C LYS A 65 -10.07 -0.02 28.57
N LEU A 66 -9.63 0.53 27.43
CA LEU A 66 -8.40 0.09 26.76
C LEU A 66 -7.16 0.27 27.63
N ASN A 67 -7.06 1.40 28.34
CA ASN A 67 -5.93 1.67 29.24
C ASN A 67 -5.90 0.71 30.44
N GLU A 68 -7.06 0.34 30.98
CA GLU A 68 -7.19 -0.63 32.06
C GLU A 68 -6.81 -2.04 31.61
N GLU A 69 -7.26 -2.45 30.42
CA GLU A 69 -6.87 -3.74 29.81
C GLU A 69 -5.36 -3.80 29.56
N LEU A 70 -4.74 -2.72 29.07
CA LEU A 70 -3.30 -2.62 28.85
C LEU A 70 -2.50 -2.73 30.17
N HIS A 71 -2.94 -2.06 31.24
CA HIS A 71 -2.30 -2.16 32.55
C HIS A 71 -2.40 -3.57 33.14
N ASN A 72 -3.55 -4.25 32.97
CA ASN A 72 -3.73 -5.62 33.44
C ASN A 72 -2.81 -6.59 32.67
N ILE A 73 -2.73 -6.46 31.35
CA ILE A 73 -1.83 -7.28 30.52
C ILE A 73 -0.37 -7.05 30.91
N GLN A 74 0.04 -5.80 31.14
CA GLN A 74 1.39 -5.48 31.58
C GLN A 74 1.72 -6.11 32.95
N ALA A 75 0.76 -6.08 33.89
CA ALA A 75 0.93 -6.72 35.19
C ALA A 75 1.05 -8.25 35.08
N GLN A 76 0.24 -8.89 34.23
CA GLN A 76 0.31 -10.32 33.97
C GLN A 76 1.62 -10.72 33.28
N SER A 77 2.09 -9.93 32.31
CA SER A 77 3.38 -10.12 31.63
C SER A 77 4.54 -10.08 32.61
N ASN A 78 4.57 -9.08 33.50
CA ASN A 78 5.59 -8.97 34.55
C ASN A 78 5.55 -10.14 35.54
N HIS A 79 4.36 -10.58 35.94
CA HIS A 79 4.19 -11.75 36.80
C HIS A 79 4.72 -13.03 36.13
N LEU A 80 4.42 -13.23 34.85
CA LEU A 80 4.88 -14.38 34.08
C LEU A 80 6.42 -14.36 33.90
N ALA A 81 7.00 -13.19 33.62
CA ALA A 81 8.45 -13.02 33.53
C ALA A 81 9.14 -13.42 34.85
N ASN A 82 8.58 -13.03 35.99
CA ASN A 82 9.09 -13.44 37.30
C ASN A 82 8.97 -14.95 37.54
N GLN A 83 7.87 -15.58 37.10
CA GLN A 83 7.72 -17.03 37.20
C GLN A 83 8.73 -17.79 36.34
N ILE A 84 8.98 -17.33 35.11
CA ILE A 84 10.02 -17.91 34.23
C ILE A 84 11.40 -17.78 34.86
N HIS A 85 11.72 -16.61 35.42
CA HIS A 85 12.99 -16.38 36.10
C HIS A 85 13.19 -17.34 37.29
N ASN A 86 12.17 -17.50 38.13
CA ASN A 86 12.22 -18.43 39.26
C ASN A 86 12.36 -19.88 38.80
N LEU A 87 11.61 -20.30 37.77
CA LEU A 87 11.70 -21.67 37.24
C LEU A 87 13.11 -21.96 36.68
N THR A 88 13.68 -20.98 35.99
CA THR A 88 15.05 -21.05 35.43
C THR A 88 16.08 -21.19 36.55
N LEU A 89 15.93 -20.42 37.63
CA LEU A 89 16.82 -20.50 38.78
C LEU A 89 16.71 -21.86 39.50
N THR A 90 15.50 -22.38 39.70
CA THR A 90 15.28 -23.71 40.29
C THR A 90 15.90 -24.81 39.42
N HIS A 91 15.66 -24.78 38.11
CA HIS A 91 16.23 -25.75 37.18
C HIS A 91 17.76 -25.71 37.18
N LEU A 92 18.37 -24.52 37.22
CA LEU A 92 19.82 -24.39 37.32
C LEU A 92 20.37 -25.02 38.62
N ASN A 93 19.69 -24.78 39.75
CA ASN A 93 20.09 -25.36 41.03
C ASN A 93 19.94 -26.88 41.06
N GLU A 94 18.85 -27.42 40.51
CA GLU A 94 18.62 -28.86 40.41
C GLU A 94 19.63 -29.54 39.48
N SER A 95 19.98 -28.89 38.36
CA SER A 95 21.04 -29.35 37.45
C SER A 95 22.41 -29.41 38.14
N ASN A 96 22.76 -28.37 38.90
CA ASN A 96 24.01 -28.33 39.65
C ASN A 96 24.07 -29.41 40.74
N LEU A 97 22.94 -29.65 41.42
CA LEU A 97 22.82 -30.72 42.42
C LEU A 97 22.97 -32.11 41.78
N LEU A 98 22.35 -32.32 40.61
CA LEU A 98 22.48 -33.55 39.86
C LEU A 98 23.93 -33.81 39.42
N GLU A 99 24.63 -32.77 38.95
CA GLU A 99 26.03 -32.87 38.56
C GLU A 99 26.94 -33.21 39.74
N ALA A 100 26.71 -32.60 40.91
CA ALA A 100 27.43 -32.95 42.14
C ALA A 100 27.19 -34.42 42.54
N ASN A 101 25.94 -34.91 42.45
CA ASN A 101 25.62 -36.30 42.75
C ASN A 101 26.29 -37.27 41.75
N LEU A 102 26.35 -36.93 40.47
CA LEU A 102 27.05 -37.73 39.46
C LEU A 102 28.56 -37.80 39.73
N GLN A 103 29.18 -36.70 40.14
CA GLN A 103 30.60 -36.69 40.55
C GLN A 103 30.86 -37.55 41.79
N GLN A 104 29.94 -37.55 42.76
CA GLN A 104 30.03 -38.41 43.94
C GLN A 104 29.91 -39.90 43.59
N ILE A 105 28.97 -40.25 42.70
CA ILE A 105 28.82 -41.62 42.20
C ILE A 105 30.09 -42.04 41.44
N HIS A 106 30.62 -41.18 40.56
CA HIS A 106 31.85 -41.45 39.82
C HIS A 106 33.04 -41.70 40.75
N SER A 107 33.19 -40.89 41.80
CA SER A 107 34.24 -41.06 42.82
C SER A 107 34.08 -42.36 43.62
N SER A 108 32.84 -42.72 43.96
CA SER A 108 32.53 -43.97 44.67
C SER A 108 32.81 -45.20 43.79
N PHE A 109 32.51 -45.11 42.50
CA PHE A 109 32.81 -46.15 41.52
C PHE A 109 34.32 -46.36 41.35
N HIS A 110 35.09 -45.27 41.28
CA HIS A 110 36.55 -45.31 41.23
C HIS A 110 37.17 -45.95 42.49
N TYR A 111 36.57 -45.71 43.66
CA TYR A 111 36.99 -46.35 44.91
C TYR A 111 36.75 -47.86 44.91
N ILE A 112 35.61 -48.32 44.38
CA ILE A 112 35.27 -49.75 44.28
C ILE A 112 36.21 -50.46 43.28
N THR A 113 36.45 -49.86 42.11
CA THR A 113 37.37 -50.43 41.09
C THR A 113 38.83 -50.42 41.54
N SER A 114 39.25 -49.45 42.36
CA SER A 114 40.60 -49.40 42.95
C SER A 114 40.84 -50.51 43.97
N LYS A 115 39.78 -50.97 44.67
CA LYS A 115 39.90 -52.03 45.69
C LYS A 115 40.03 -53.44 45.11
N ASP A 116 39.68 -53.63 43.83
CA ASP A 116 39.79 -54.91 43.10
C ASP A 116 41.17 -55.12 42.43
N HIS A 117 42.13 -54.21 42.62
CA HIS A 117 43.47 -54.35 42.08
C HIS A 117 44.54 -54.35 43.19
N ASN A 118 44.86 -55.54 43.70
CA ASN A 118 46.06 -55.76 44.50
C ASN A 118 46.81 -56.99 43.94
N PRO A 119 47.84 -56.81 43.10
CA PRO A 119 48.77 -57.87 42.74
C PRO A 119 49.98 -57.87 43.69
N ASP A 120 50.06 -58.94 44.48
CA ASP A 120 51.19 -59.59 45.15
C ASP A 120 52.53 -58.86 45.41
N LEU A 121 52.94 -58.90 46.68
CA LEU A 121 54.31 -58.76 47.18
C LEU A 121 54.97 -60.16 47.31
N PRO A 122 56.29 -60.36 47.05
CA PRO A 122 56.83 -61.70 46.79
C PRO A 122 57.16 -62.53 48.04
N THR A 123 56.96 -63.82 47.85
CA THR A 123 57.31 -65.06 48.58
C THR A 123 58.50 -65.07 49.55
N GLN A 124 58.31 -65.66 50.74
CA GLN A 124 59.13 -66.81 51.21
C GLN A 124 58.51 -67.60 52.39
N GLY A 125 58.30 -68.91 52.19
CA GLY A 125 58.58 -69.98 53.17
C GLY A 125 57.48 -70.45 54.15
N GLY A 126 57.06 -71.72 54.00
CA GLY A 126 56.91 -72.63 55.16
C GLY A 126 55.53 -73.24 55.50
N VAL A 127 55.20 -74.38 54.85
CA VAL A 127 54.54 -75.62 55.34
C VAL A 127 53.20 -75.58 56.15
N GLN A 128 52.28 -76.44 55.69
CA GLN A 128 51.13 -77.13 56.35
C GLN A 128 49.72 -76.58 56.10
N SER A 129 48.95 -77.30 55.28
CA SER A 129 47.47 -77.37 55.29
C SER A 129 46.99 -78.15 56.54
N PRO A 130 45.74 -78.01 57.07
CA PRO A 130 44.51 -78.12 56.27
C PRO A 130 43.24 -77.34 56.71
N SER A 131 42.22 -77.48 55.85
CA SER A 131 40.76 -77.52 56.10
C SER A 131 39.93 -76.23 56.19
N ILE A 132 39.20 -75.98 55.08
CA ILE A 132 37.74 -75.77 54.96
C ILE A 132 37.05 -74.94 56.07
N LEU A 133 36.63 -73.71 55.76
CA LEU A 133 35.27 -73.23 56.04
C LEU A 133 34.93 -71.93 55.28
N SER A 134 33.83 -71.97 54.51
CA SER A 134 32.87 -70.89 54.24
C SER A 134 33.35 -69.49 53.84
N HIS A 135 33.28 -69.17 52.54
CA HIS A 135 32.98 -67.80 52.05
C HIS A 135 32.13 -67.85 50.76
N HIS A 136 30.87 -68.28 50.87
CA HIS A 136 29.85 -68.09 49.82
C HIS A 136 28.66 -67.20 50.28
N SER A 137 28.77 -66.56 51.46
CA SER A 137 27.67 -65.78 52.04
C SER A 137 27.55 -64.33 51.53
N SER A 138 28.65 -63.73 51.05
CA SER A 138 28.66 -62.31 50.66
C SER A 138 28.02 -62.05 49.28
N ASN A 139 28.16 -62.98 48.33
CA ASN A 139 27.58 -62.80 46.99
C ASN A 139 26.05 -63.00 46.96
N LEU A 140 25.50 -63.81 47.87
CA LEU A 140 24.05 -64.05 47.93
C LEU A 140 23.31 -62.86 48.55
N GLU A 141 23.87 -62.23 49.58
CA GLU A 141 23.29 -61.01 50.19
C GLU A 141 23.33 -59.82 49.21
N VAL A 142 24.42 -59.64 48.47
CA VAL A 142 24.53 -58.60 47.42
C VAL A 142 23.54 -58.87 46.28
N SER A 143 23.37 -60.11 45.86
CA SER A 143 22.41 -60.49 44.81
C SER A 143 20.96 -60.27 45.23
N ILE A 144 20.58 -60.55 46.48
CA ILE A 144 19.24 -60.32 47.00
C ILE A 144 18.96 -58.81 47.09
N ILE A 145 19.91 -58.03 47.62
CA ILE A 145 19.79 -56.55 47.71
C ILE A 145 19.67 -55.91 46.33
N LEU A 146 20.48 -56.37 45.36
CA LEU A 146 20.36 -55.94 43.97
C LEU A 146 18.99 -56.33 43.38
N SER A 147 18.52 -57.56 43.60
CA SER A 147 17.22 -58.01 43.07
C SER A 147 16.02 -57.28 43.66
N SER A 148 16.10 -56.79 44.91
CA SER A 148 15.02 -56.07 45.58
C SER A 148 15.05 -54.57 45.32
N LEU A 149 16.25 -53.98 45.17
CA LEU A 149 16.39 -52.54 44.92
C LEU A 149 16.32 -52.19 43.43
N PHE A 150 16.73 -53.09 42.54
CA PHE A 150 16.73 -52.84 41.09
C PHE A 150 15.33 -52.50 40.53
N PRO A 151 14.24 -53.20 40.91
CA PRO A 151 12.89 -52.81 40.50
C PRO A 151 12.50 -51.43 41.03
N PHE A 152 12.89 -51.10 42.26
CA PHE A 152 12.63 -49.80 42.88
C PHE A 152 13.39 -48.67 42.17
N PHE A 153 14.65 -48.90 41.79
CA PHE A 153 15.43 -47.96 40.98
C PHE A 153 14.83 -47.78 39.58
N LEU A 154 14.42 -48.86 38.92
CA LEU A 154 13.79 -48.80 37.58
C LEU A 154 12.45 -48.05 37.59
N THR A 155 11.62 -48.24 38.61
CA THR A 155 10.34 -47.52 38.74
C THR A 155 10.56 -46.03 38.99
N ASN A 156 11.47 -45.67 39.90
CA ASN A 156 11.78 -44.27 40.17
C ASN A 156 12.42 -43.57 38.97
N PHE A 157 13.30 -44.26 38.26
CA PHE A 157 13.90 -43.76 37.03
C PHE A 157 12.85 -43.56 35.93
N SER A 158 11.91 -44.49 35.79
CA SER A 158 10.82 -44.37 34.81
C SER A 158 9.87 -43.22 35.12
N ILE A 159 9.52 -43.01 36.40
CA ILE A 159 8.72 -41.86 36.85
C ILE A 159 9.45 -40.54 36.56
N PHE A 160 10.77 -40.50 36.79
CA PHE A 160 11.61 -39.34 36.49
C PHE A 160 11.60 -39.01 34.98
N ILE A 161 11.77 -40.01 34.11
CA ILE A 161 11.71 -39.81 32.64
C ILE A 161 10.32 -39.34 32.20
N ILE A 162 9.24 -39.89 32.74
CA ILE A 162 7.87 -39.46 32.43
C ILE A 162 7.65 -38.00 32.81
N ASN A 163 8.15 -37.58 33.97
CA ASN A 163 8.04 -36.18 34.40
C ASN A 163 8.78 -35.22 33.46
N ILE A 164 9.97 -35.60 32.97
CA ILE A 164 10.73 -34.80 31.99
C ILE A 164 9.93 -34.65 30.69
N ILE A 165 9.42 -35.75 30.13
CA ILE A 165 8.64 -35.73 28.89
C ILE A 165 7.37 -34.87 29.05
N LEU A 166 6.70 -34.97 30.21
CA LEU A 166 5.51 -34.18 30.50
C LEU A 166 5.83 -32.68 30.56
N GLN A 167 6.98 -32.31 31.13
CA GLN A 167 7.45 -30.94 31.20
C GLN A 167 7.82 -30.38 29.81
N GLU A 168 8.43 -31.21 28.95
CA GLU A 168 8.77 -30.86 27.57
C GLU A 168 7.51 -30.56 26.74
N LEU A 169 6.50 -31.44 26.81
CA LEU A 169 5.21 -31.25 26.11
C LEU A 169 4.46 -30.00 26.61
N GLN A 170 4.52 -29.71 27.91
CA GLN A 170 3.96 -28.48 28.47
C GLN A 170 4.69 -27.24 27.96
N LEU A 171 6.00 -27.32 27.78
CA LEU A 171 6.79 -26.21 27.26
C LEU A 171 6.50 -25.98 25.77
N GLU A 172 6.39 -27.04 24.97
CA GLU A 172 6.02 -26.96 23.55
C GLU A 172 4.64 -26.32 23.37
N THR A 173 3.66 -26.72 24.18
CA THR A 173 2.31 -26.11 24.18
C THR A 173 2.38 -24.61 24.47
N LYS A 174 3.18 -24.20 25.47
CA LYS A 174 3.36 -22.78 25.81
C LYS A 174 4.08 -21.99 24.72
N VAL A 175 5.03 -22.62 24.02
CA VAL A 175 5.74 -21.99 22.89
C VAL A 175 4.77 -21.75 21.74
N ASP A 176 3.89 -22.70 21.44
CA ASP A 176 2.87 -22.54 20.40
C ASP A 176 1.84 -21.45 20.75
N GLU A 177 1.40 -21.41 22.00
CA GLU A 177 0.55 -20.31 22.52
C GLU A 177 1.25 -18.96 22.34
N MET A 178 2.52 -18.85 22.74
CA MET A 178 3.29 -17.61 22.63
C MET A 178 3.50 -17.20 21.17
N LYS A 179 3.73 -18.15 20.27
CA LYS A 179 3.84 -17.88 18.83
C LYS A 179 2.52 -17.35 18.25
N SER A 180 1.39 -17.90 18.70
CA SER A 180 0.08 -17.39 18.32
C SER A 180 -0.15 -15.97 18.85
N ILE A 181 0.25 -15.67 20.08
CA ILE A 181 0.14 -14.32 20.66
C ILE A 181 1.01 -13.33 19.88
N VAL A 182 2.26 -13.68 19.58
CA VAL A 182 3.17 -12.83 18.80
C VAL A 182 2.58 -12.53 17.42
N LYS A 183 1.98 -13.52 16.76
CA LYS A 183 1.31 -13.31 15.47
C LYS A 183 0.14 -12.32 15.59
N SER A 184 -0.73 -12.52 16.58
CA SER A 184 -1.85 -11.59 16.84
C SER A 184 -1.39 -10.18 17.18
N LEU A 185 -0.27 -10.03 17.91
CA LEU A 185 0.34 -8.73 18.21
C LEU A 185 0.91 -8.06 16.96
N GLN A 186 1.49 -8.83 16.04
CA GLN A 186 1.95 -8.31 14.75
C GLN A 186 0.77 -7.84 13.88
N ASP A 187 -0.30 -8.63 13.83
CA ASP A 187 -1.53 -8.28 13.10
C ASP A 187 -2.17 -7.01 13.68
N LEU A 188 -2.20 -6.87 15.01
CA LEU A 188 -2.69 -5.66 15.68
C LEU A 188 -1.78 -4.46 15.42
N HIS A 189 -0.46 -4.63 15.46
CA HIS A 189 0.48 -3.56 15.14
C HIS A 189 0.32 -3.07 13.70
N HIS A 190 0.09 -3.98 12.76
CA HIS A 190 -0.24 -3.63 11.38
C HIS A 190 -1.55 -2.83 11.30
N GLN A 191 -2.58 -3.21 12.06
CA GLN A 191 -3.83 -2.44 12.13
C GLN A 191 -3.65 -1.05 12.73
N VAL A 192 -2.86 -0.89 13.80
CA VAL A 192 -2.57 0.43 14.38
C VAL A 192 -1.84 1.32 13.37
N LYS A 193 -0.83 0.78 12.68
CA LYS A 193 -0.10 1.49 11.62
C LYS A 193 -1.02 1.88 10.45
N TRP A 194 -2.03 1.05 10.16
CA TRP A 194 -3.04 1.35 9.15
C TRP A 194 -3.82 2.62 9.52
N PHE A 195 -4.29 2.74 10.77
CA PHE A 195 -4.99 3.96 11.23
C PHE A 195 -4.09 5.20 11.14
N ASP A 196 -2.85 5.14 11.63
CA ASP A 196 -1.91 6.28 11.56
C ASP A 196 -1.63 6.72 10.11
N THR A 197 -1.56 5.77 9.17
CA THR A 197 -1.31 6.05 7.75
C THR A 197 -2.54 6.62 7.06
N VAL A 198 -3.74 6.13 7.40
CA VAL A 198 -5.01 6.66 6.89
C VAL A 198 -5.20 8.10 7.37
N ASP A 199 -5.05 8.35 8.67
CA ASP A 199 -5.22 9.68 9.26
C ASP A 199 -4.23 10.67 8.62
N GLY A 200 -2.96 10.28 8.45
CA GLY A 200 -1.97 11.14 7.80
C GLY A 200 -2.28 11.46 6.32
N ILE A 201 -2.91 10.54 5.58
CA ILE A 201 -3.32 10.77 4.20
C ILE A 201 -4.54 11.71 4.13
N GLU A 202 -5.52 11.52 5.02
CA GLU A 202 -6.74 12.32 5.08
C GLU A 202 -6.45 13.75 5.56
N ASP A 203 -5.58 13.93 6.56
CA ASP A 203 -5.16 15.24 7.05
C ASP A 203 -4.38 16.06 5.99
N ALA A 204 -3.56 15.40 5.18
CA ALA A 204 -2.75 16.06 4.17
C ALA A 204 -3.55 16.49 2.92
N LEU A 205 -4.72 15.87 2.66
CA LEU A 205 -5.44 15.97 1.39
C LEU A 205 -6.95 16.13 1.62
N THR A 206 -7.41 17.39 1.60
CA THR A 206 -8.83 17.72 1.76
C THR A 206 -9.70 17.01 0.71
N GLY A 207 -10.78 16.36 1.15
CA GLY A 207 -11.72 15.66 0.28
C GLY A 207 -11.29 14.24 -0.11
N LEU A 208 -10.17 13.74 0.39
CA LEU A 208 -9.74 12.37 0.22
C LEU A 208 -10.20 11.51 1.41
N LYS A 209 -10.61 10.27 1.14
CA LYS A 209 -10.94 9.27 2.15
C LYS A 209 -10.33 7.93 1.77
N VAL A 210 -9.61 7.28 2.68
CA VAL A 210 -9.06 5.94 2.40
C VAL A 210 -10.15 4.89 2.59
N LEU A 211 -10.46 4.12 1.54
CA LEU A 211 -11.48 3.08 1.58
C LEU A 211 -10.89 1.71 1.94
N ALA A 212 -9.72 1.42 1.39
CA ALA A 212 -8.97 0.21 1.69
C ALA A 212 -7.49 0.45 1.44
N PHE A 213 -6.65 -0.17 2.25
CA PHE A 213 -5.21 -0.17 2.07
C PHE A 213 -4.70 -1.56 2.44
N ASP A 214 -4.20 -2.28 1.45
CA ASP A 214 -3.50 -3.56 1.60
C ASP A 214 -2.03 -3.41 1.20
N ASP A 215 -1.23 -4.47 1.36
CA ASP A 215 0.23 -4.42 1.16
C ASP A 215 0.65 -3.86 -0.20
N ASN A 216 -0.16 -4.03 -1.26
CA ASN A 216 0.19 -3.67 -2.63
C ASN A 216 -0.84 -2.77 -3.33
N CYS A 217 -1.92 -2.40 -2.65
CA CYS A 217 -3.03 -1.69 -3.24
C CYS A 217 -3.68 -0.73 -2.27
N MET A 218 -3.92 0.48 -2.75
CA MET A 218 -4.59 1.54 -2.06
C MET A 218 -5.84 1.95 -2.84
N ARG A 219 -6.99 1.86 -2.18
CA ARG A 219 -8.27 2.32 -2.70
C ARG A 219 -8.69 3.58 -1.96
N LEU A 220 -8.85 4.67 -2.70
CA LEU A 220 -9.19 5.99 -2.19
C LEU A 220 -10.52 6.44 -2.77
N SER A 221 -11.32 7.13 -1.98
CA SER A 221 -12.44 7.95 -2.42
C SER A 221 -11.98 9.40 -2.46
N MET A 222 -12.30 10.09 -3.53
CA MET A 222 -11.89 11.46 -3.78
C MET A 222 -13.11 12.32 -4.08
N GLN A 223 -13.30 13.36 -3.30
CA GLN A 223 -14.25 14.43 -3.54
C GLN A 223 -13.49 15.62 -4.12
N THR A 224 -13.86 16.04 -5.32
CA THR A 224 -13.24 17.16 -6.01
C THR A 224 -14.28 18.26 -6.22
N TYR A 225 -13.95 19.45 -5.74
CA TYR A 225 -14.79 20.62 -5.87
C TYR A 225 -14.57 21.26 -7.24
N ILE A 226 -15.62 21.37 -8.04
CA ILE A 226 -15.53 22.04 -9.34
C ILE A 226 -15.64 23.55 -9.10
N PRO A 227 -14.63 24.35 -9.49
CA PRO A 227 -14.65 25.79 -9.27
C PRO A 227 -15.80 26.41 -10.06
N ASN A 228 -16.49 27.37 -9.43
CA ASN A 228 -17.51 28.14 -10.10
C ASN A 228 -16.84 29.08 -11.12
N LEU A 229 -17.20 28.91 -12.39
CA LEU A 229 -16.76 29.80 -13.44
C LEU A 229 -17.88 30.82 -13.70
N ASP A 230 -17.94 31.88 -12.88
CA ASP A 230 -18.90 33.01 -13.02
C ASP A 230 -18.92 33.64 -14.43
N LYS A 231 -17.91 33.35 -15.25
CA LYS A 231 -17.75 33.85 -16.63
C LYS A 231 -18.22 32.86 -17.71
N MET A 232 -18.52 31.61 -17.36
CA MET A 232 -18.95 30.59 -18.31
C MET A 232 -20.45 30.34 -18.14
N THR A 233 -21.23 30.84 -19.10
CA THR A 233 -22.69 30.72 -19.17
C THR A 233 -23.12 29.29 -19.56
N VAL A 234 -22.60 28.29 -18.85
CA VAL A 234 -22.90 26.87 -19.06
C VAL A 234 -24.11 26.51 -18.22
N GLN A 235 -25.18 26.07 -18.86
CA GLN A 235 -26.42 25.72 -18.18
C GLN A 235 -26.26 24.35 -17.48
N GLY A 236 -26.11 24.35 -16.14
CA GLY A 236 -26.03 23.11 -15.35
C GLY A 236 -24.97 23.07 -14.24
N ILE A 237 -24.20 24.14 -14.04
CA ILE A 237 -23.37 24.29 -12.85
C ILE A 237 -24.27 24.88 -11.75
N ASN A 238 -24.80 24.03 -10.87
CA ASN A 238 -25.25 24.50 -9.56
C ASN A 238 -24.01 24.92 -8.77
N ASP A 239 -24.11 26.00 -7.99
CA ASP A 239 -23.03 26.46 -7.11
C ASP A 239 -22.42 25.29 -6.32
N GLY A 240 -21.09 25.11 -6.44
CA GLY A 240 -20.34 24.13 -5.66
C GLY A 240 -20.54 22.66 -6.06
N ALA A 241 -20.61 22.35 -7.36
CA ALA A 241 -20.70 20.96 -7.82
C ALA A 241 -19.50 20.12 -7.34
N VAL A 242 -19.76 19.12 -6.49
CA VAL A 242 -18.75 18.15 -6.02
C VAL A 242 -18.84 16.89 -6.86
N VAL A 243 -17.72 16.52 -7.49
CA VAL A 243 -17.60 15.25 -8.22
C VAL A 243 -16.88 14.22 -7.36
N HIS A 244 -17.33 12.97 -7.44
CA HIS A 244 -16.83 11.88 -6.64
C HIS A 244 -16.16 10.86 -7.55
N HIS A 245 -14.90 10.54 -7.27
CA HIS A 245 -14.15 9.52 -7.97
C HIS A 245 -13.53 8.56 -6.97
N GLU A 246 -13.38 7.29 -7.34
CA GLU A 246 -12.56 6.34 -6.60
C GLU A 246 -11.28 6.06 -7.38
N LEU A 247 -10.16 5.99 -6.67
CA LEU A 247 -8.86 5.65 -7.20
C LEU A 247 -8.43 4.30 -6.65
N LEU A 248 -8.05 3.39 -7.53
CA LEU A 248 -7.39 2.14 -7.20
C LEU A 248 -5.94 2.22 -7.65
N ILE A 249 -5.05 2.46 -6.70
CA ILE A 249 -3.61 2.60 -6.92
C ILE A 249 -2.95 1.28 -6.54
N GLN A 250 -2.20 0.69 -7.46
CA GLN A 250 -1.37 -0.49 -7.20
C GLN A 250 0.08 -0.06 -7.10
N VAL A 251 0.76 -0.51 -6.05
CA VAL A 251 2.19 -0.27 -5.82
C VAL A 251 2.99 -1.58 -5.90
N PHE A 252 4.28 -1.49 -6.20
CA PHE A 252 5.15 -2.66 -6.22
C PHE A 252 5.49 -3.13 -4.81
N GLU A 253 5.29 -4.42 -4.52
CA GLU A 253 5.54 -5.03 -3.20
C GLU A 253 6.89 -4.65 -2.61
N GLY A 254 6.87 -4.13 -1.37
CA GLY A 254 8.07 -3.67 -0.65
C GLY A 254 8.63 -2.32 -1.12
N THR A 255 7.95 -1.62 -2.03
CA THR A 255 8.26 -0.24 -2.46
C THR A 255 6.97 0.59 -2.53
N MET A 256 7.07 1.92 -2.49
CA MET A 256 5.93 2.82 -2.71
C MET A 256 5.82 3.29 -4.18
N ASN A 257 6.47 2.57 -5.10
CA ASN A 257 6.48 2.94 -6.51
C ASN A 257 5.18 2.52 -7.19
N PHE A 258 4.61 3.45 -7.96
CA PHE A 258 3.37 3.22 -8.70
C PHE A 258 3.54 2.14 -9.78
N ASN A 259 2.70 1.10 -9.73
CA ASN A 259 2.62 0.07 -10.76
C ASN A 259 1.47 0.36 -11.73
N ASN A 260 0.26 0.58 -11.21
CA ASN A 260 -0.92 0.84 -12.02
C ASN A 260 -1.91 1.73 -11.26
N VAL A 261 -2.77 2.44 -12.00
CA VAL A 261 -3.88 3.19 -11.43
C VAL A 261 -5.15 2.97 -12.25
N GLN A 262 -6.29 2.88 -11.57
CA GLN A 262 -7.61 2.89 -12.19
C GLN A 262 -8.48 3.93 -11.50
N VAL A 263 -9.22 4.70 -12.30
CA VAL A 263 -10.18 5.71 -11.83
C VAL A 263 -11.59 5.17 -12.08
N PHE A 264 -12.47 5.35 -11.10
CA PHE A 264 -13.86 4.98 -11.18
C PHE A 264 -14.76 6.19 -10.91
N PRO A 265 -15.72 6.50 -11.80
CA PRO A 265 -15.93 5.89 -13.12
C PRO A 265 -14.72 6.06 -14.06
N ASN A 266 -14.64 5.23 -15.11
CA ASN A 266 -13.54 5.24 -16.08
C ASN A 266 -13.77 6.32 -17.16
N ASP A 267 -14.03 7.54 -16.72
CA ASP A 267 -14.25 8.72 -17.56
C ASP A 267 -13.03 9.64 -17.65
N ILE A 268 -12.01 9.40 -16.81
CA ILE A 268 -10.79 10.18 -16.76
C ILE A 268 -9.56 9.32 -17.09
N TYR A 269 -8.75 9.83 -18.01
CA TYR A 269 -7.48 9.24 -18.40
C TYR A 269 -6.35 9.81 -17.53
N VAL A 270 -5.65 8.92 -16.83
CA VAL A 270 -4.56 9.27 -15.89
C VAL A 270 -3.25 8.53 -16.19
N ASN A 271 -3.18 7.73 -17.25
CA ASN A 271 -1.98 6.93 -17.53
C ASN A 271 -0.76 7.81 -17.85
N ASP A 272 -0.98 8.97 -18.45
CA ASP A 272 0.09 9.95 -18.67
C ASP A 272 0.65 10.48 -17.35
N ILE A 273 -0.21 10.75 -16.37
CA ILE A 273 0.21 11.14 -15.00
C ILE A 273 0.95 9.97 -14.33
N LEU A 274 0.45 8.74 -14.48
CA LEU A 274 1.11 7.54 -13.98
C LEU A 274 2.50 7.34 -14.60
N ASP A 275 2.65 7.56 -15.90
CA ASP A 275 3.93 7.42 -16.60
C ASP A 275 4.94 8.45 -16.09
N VAL A 276 4.50 9.69 -15.85
CA VAL A 276 5.32 10.73 -15.20
C VAL A 276 5.71 10.27 -13.79
N ALA A 277 4.74 9.80 -12.99
CA ALA A 277 4.97 9.34 -11.62
C ALA A 277 5.98 8.19 -11.54
N LYS A 278 5.95 7.27 -12.52
CA LYS A 278 6.92 6.16 -12.64
C LYS A 278 8.32 6.65 -13.03
N SER A 279 8.38 7.67 -13.88
CA SER A 279 9.64 8.19 -14.41
C SER A 279 10.36 9.10 -13.42
N ALA A 280 9.62 9.84 -12.59
CA ALA A 280 10.15 10.67 -11.54
C ALA A 280 10.30 9.83 -10.27
N SER A 281 11.56 9.53 -9.92
CA SER A 281 11.94 8.67 -8.78
C SER A 281 11.45 9.15 -7.42
N GLU A 282 10.92 10.37 -7.33
CA GLU A 282 10.55 11.05 -6.09
C GLU A 282 9.11 11.60 -6.12
N SER A 283 8.28 11.17 -7.08
CA SER A 283 6.89 11.62 -7.16
C SER A 283 6.12 11.20 -5.91
N SER A 284 5.80 12.15 -5.03
CA SER A 284 5.04 11.87 -3.82
C SER A 284 3.60 11.46 -4.16
N LEU A 285 2.98 10.69 -3.27
CA LEU A 285 1.55 10.39 -3.37
C LEU A 285 0.72 11.69 -3.41
N GLN A 286 1.13 12.70 -2.66
CA GLN A 286 0.48 14.01 -2.63
C GLN A 286 0.49 14.67 -4.02
N TRP A 287 1.64 14.70 -4.70
CA TRP A 287 1.74 15.22 -6.07
C TRP A 287 0.82 14.46 -7.01
N PHE A 288 0.87 13.12 -6.97
CA PHE A 288 0.05 12.28 -7.83
C PHE A 288 -1.45 12.55 -7.63
N ILE A 289 -1.90 12.62 -6.38
CA ILE A 289 -3.29 12.91 -6.05
C ILE A 289 -3.70 14.31 -6.54
N ARG A 290 -2.84 15.32 -6.38
CA ARG A 290 -3.10 16.68 -6.86
C ARG A 290 -3.26 16.73 -8.38
N GLU A 291 -2.37 16.07 -9.13
CA GLU A 291 -2.46 16.01 -10.60
C GLU A 291 -3.74 15.29 -11.07
N VAL A 292 -4.15 14.23 -10.37
CA VAL A 292 -5.40 13.53 -10.66
C VAL A 292 -6.61 14.44 -10.36
N GLN A 293 -6.61 15.19 -9.26
CA GLN A 293 -7.65 16.18 -8.96
C GLN A 293 -7.73 17.27 -10.03
N ASP A 294 -6.60 17.82 -10.47
CA ASP A 294 -6.56 18.82 -11.53
C ASP A 294 -7.10 18.26 -12.85
N ARG A 295 -6.77 17.01 -13.18
CA ARG A 295 -7.31 16.31 -14.34
C ARG A 295 -8.83 16.09 -14.22
N ILE A 296 -9.33 15.72 -13.05
CA ILE A 296 -10.78 15.59 -12.77
C ILE A 296 -11.49 16.93 -13.06
N ILE A 297 -10.98 18.04 -12.50
CA ILE A 297 -11.54 19.37 -12.68
C ILE A 297 -11.58 19.74 -14.16
N GLN A 298 -10.45 19.60 -14.84
CA GLN A 298 -10.31 19.97 -16.24
C GLN A 298 -11.24 19.14 -17.14
N SER A 299 -11.28 17.82 -16.96
CA SER A 299 -12.10 16.91 -17.74
C SER A 299 -13.59 17.16 -17.53
N THR A 300 -13.98 17.42 -16.28
CA THR A 300 -15.37 17.77 -15.93
C THR A 300 -15.79 19.07 -16.60
N LEU A 301 -14.98 20.13 -16.51
CA LEU A 301 -15.27 21.40 -17.15
C LEU A 301 -15.35 21.26 -18.68
N ARG A 302 -14.44 20.51 -19.30
CA ARG A 302 -14.47 20.21 -20.75
C ARG A 302 -15.77 19.51 -21.14
N HIS A 303 -16.17 18.48 -20.39
CA HIS A 303 -17.43 17.77 -20.61
C HIS A 303 -18.64 18.68 -20.51
N LEU A 304 -18.70 19.54 -19.49
CA LEU A 304 -19.81 20.47 -19.29
C LEU A 304 -19.93 21.46 -20.46
N VAL A 305 -18.82 22.07 -20.88
CA VAL A 305 -18.80 23.03 -22.00
C VAL A 305 -19.19 22.37 -23.32
N VAL A 306 -18.70 21.15 -23.57
CA VAL A 306 -19.06 20.38 -24.78
C VAL A 306 -20.53 19.98 -24.75
N LYS A 307 -21.05 19.58 -23.58
CA LYS A 307 -22.45 19.21 -23.40
C LYS A 307 -23.39 20.40 -23.58
N ASP A 308 -23.03 21.59 -23.11
CA ASP A 308 -23.79 22.82 -23.31
C ASP A 308 -23.75 23.30 -24.78
N ALA A 309 -22.61 23.11 -25.43
CA ALA A 309 -22.47 23.39 -26.86
C ALA A 309 -23.22 22.40 -27.76
N ASN A 310 -23.74 21.28 -27.23
CA ASN A 310 -24.53 20.35 -28.04
C ASN A 310 -25.82 21.02 -28.51
N LYS A 311 -25.98 21.13 -29.83
CA LYS A 311 -27.15 21.70 -30.49
C LYS A 311 -27.81 20.65 -31.37
N SER A 312 -29.05 20.88 -31.79
CA SER A 312 -29.74 19.98 -32.72
C SER A 312 -29.01 19.78 -34.06
N ARG A 313 -28.15 20.74 -34.46
CA ARG A 313 -27.42 20.71 -35.75
C ARG A 313 -26.11 19.92 -35.73
N TYR A 314 -25.42 19.85 -34.59
CA TYR A 314 -24.14 19.13 -34.44
C TYR A 314 -24.14 18.34 -33.14
N SER A 315 -23.60 17.13 -33.16
CA SER A 315 -23.31 16.38 -31.95
C SER A 315 -21.82 16.48 -31.64
N LEU A 316 -21.48 16.86 -30.42
CA LEU A 316 -20.13 17.07 -29.93
C LEU A 316 -19.87 16.03 -28.83
N ALA A 317 -18.78 15.30 -28.99
CA ALA A 317 -18.27 14.34 -28.02
C ALA A 317 -16.86 14.74 -27.59
N TYR A 318 -16.60 14.74 -26.28
CA TYR A 318 -15.26 14.92 -25.74
C TYR A 318 -14.62 13.55 -25.49
N LEU A 319 -13.37 13.39 -25.94
CA LEU A 319 -12.54 12.22 -25.73
C LEU A 319 -11.36 12.61 -24.85
N ASP A 320 -11.38 12.16 -23.61
CA ASP A 320 -10.39 12.58 -22.60
C ASP A 320 -8.97 12.10 -22.94
N LYS A 321 -8.84 10.83 -23.32
CA LYS A 321 -7.56 10.19 -23.67
C LYS A 321 -6.72 10.97 -24.70
N ASP A 322 -7.38 11.55 -25.71
CA ASP A 322 -6.71 12.26 -26.80
C ASP A 322 -6.83 13.79 -26.65
N GLU A 323 -7.41 14.28 -25.55
CA GLU A 323 -7.80 15.68 -25.33
C GLU A 323 -8.45 16.30 -26.57
N THR A 324 -9.38 15.58 -27.17
CA THR A 324 -9.94 15.90 -28.49
C THR A 324 -11.45 15.98 -28.43
N ILE A 325 -12.02 16.98 -29.10
CA ILE A 325 -13.45 17.06 -29.35
C ILE A 325 -13.73 16.51 -30.74
N VAL A 326 -14.70 15.62 -30.84
CA VAL A 326 -15.25 15.15 -32.10
C VAL A 326 -16.55 15.90 -32.35
N ALA A 327 -16.59 16.68 -33.42
CA ALA A 327 -17.80 17.34 -33.89
C ALA A 327 -18.40 16.54 -35.05
N HIS A 328 -19.54 15.90 -34.80
CA HIS A 328 -20.37 15.23 -35.79
C HIS A 328 -21.23 16.26 -36.51
N MET A 329 -20.87 16.53 -37.76
CA MET A 329 -21.43 17.59 -38.59
C MET A 329 -22.44 17.05 -39.61
N PRO A 330 -23.35 17.90 -40.13
CA PRO A 330 -24.26 17.52 -41.20
C PRO A 330 -23.52 16.92 -42.40
N GLY A 331 -24.08 15.84 -42.97
CA GLY A 331 -23.46 15.11 -44.08
C GLY A 331 -22.59 13.93 -43.65
N GLY A 332 -22.60 13.56 -42.36
CA GLY A 332 -21.84 12.39 -41.86
C GLY A 332 -20.34 12.64 -41.82
N ILE A 333 -19.96 13.88 -41.49
CA ILE A 333 -18.59 14.37 -41.47
C ILE A 333 -18.20 14.63 -40.01
N ASP A 334 -17.07 14.09 -39.59
CA ASP A 334 -16.52 14.22 -38.26
C ASP A 334 -15.28 15.12 -38.28
N ALA A 335 -15.34 16.24 -37.57
CA ALA A 335 -14.18 17.11 -37.36
C ALA A 335 -13.53 16.83 -36.00
N TYR A 336 -12.23 16.54 -36.02
CA TYR A 336 -11.42 16.27 -34.84
C TYR A 336 -10.68 17.53 -34.43
N ILE A 337 -11.01 18.06 -33.26
CA ILE A 337 -10.54 19.35 -32.75
C ILE A 337 -9.67 19.11 -31.53
N LYS A 338 -8.39 19.50 -31.61
CA LYS A 338 -7.48 19.47 -30.47
C LYS A 338 -7.82 20.57 -29.47
N LEU A 339 -7.81 20.22 -28.20
CA LEU A 339 -7.81 21.18 -27.12
C LEU A 339 -6.40 21.71 -26.85
N SER A 340 -6.32 22.99 -26.53
CA SER A 340 -5.09 23.58 -26.01
C SER A 340 -4.99 23.32 -24.51
N ASN A 341 -3.76 23.26 -23.98
CA ASN A 341 -3.58 23.01 -22.56
C ASN A 341 -4.28 24.11 -21.73
N GLY A 342 -5.06 23.69 -20.74
CA GLY A 342 -5.84 24.58 -19.88
C GLY A 342 -7.14 25.16 -20.49
N TRP A 343 -7.54 24.78 -21.71
CA TRP A 343 -8.94 24.96 -22.16
C TRP A 343 -9.86 24.05 -21.32
N PRO A 344 -11.06 24.50 -20.89
CA PRO A 344 -11.75 25.76 -21.24
C PRO A 344 -11.44 26.97 -20.36
N ILE A 345 -10.63 26.80 -19.31
CA ILE A 345 -10.42 27.79 -18.25
C ILE A 345 -9.68 29.01 -18.80
N PHE A 346 -8.63 28.76 -19.58
CA PHE A 346 -8.00 29.78 -20.39
C PHE A 346 -8.70 29.80 -21.74
N ALA A 347 -8.99 31.00 -22.25
CA ALA A 347 -9.52 31.22 -23.60
C ALA A 347 -8.45 30.92 -24.66
N SER A 348 -7.94 29.70 -24.65
CA SER A 348 -6.94 29.21 -25.59
C SER A 348 -7.63 28.82 -26.89
N PRO A 349 -7.05 29.16 -28.06
CA PRO A 349 -7.67 28.85 -29.33
C PRO A 349 -7.68 27.34 -29.59
N LEU A 350 -8.81 26.85 -30.10
CA LEU A 350 -8.97 25.48 -30.59
C LEU A 350 -8.22 25.27 -31.91
N LYS A 351 -7.84 24.03 -32.20
CA LYS A 351 -7.14 23.66 -33.43
C LYS A 351 -7.82 22.49 -34.12
N LEU A 352 -8.14 22.62 -35.40
CA LEU A 352 -8.59 21.50 -36.21
C LEU A 352 -7.38 20.60 -36.51
N ILE A 353 -7.50 19.30 -36.23
CA ILE A 353 -6.48 18.29 -36.52
C ILE A 353 -6.81 17.58 -37.82
N SER A 354 -8.06 17.15 -37.99
CA SER A 354 -8.47 16.38 -39.16
C SER A 354 -9.98 16.40 -39.34
N ILE A 355 -10.40 16.04 -40.54
CA ILE A 355 -11.80 15.80 -40.88
C ILE A 355 -11.89 14.42 -41.51
N LYS A 356 -12.85 13.61 -41.07
CA LYS A 356 -13.17 12.28 -41.60
C LYS A 356 -14.66 12.19 -41.93
N GLY A 357 -15.08 11.14 -42.60
CA GLY A 357 -16.50 10.89 -42.88
C GLY A 357 -16.94 11.33 -44.27
N SER A 358 -18.18 11.00 -44.62
CA SER A 358 -18.84 11.01 -45.95
C SER A 358 -18.14 10.23 -47.09
N ASP A 359 -18.92 9.50 -47.90
CA ASP A 359 -18.47 8.91 -49.16
C ASP A 359 -17.95 9.95 -50.16
N THR A 360 -18.44 11.21 -50.08
CA THR A 360 -17.93 12.33 -50.90
C THR A 360 -16.52 12.78 -50.51
N LEU A 361 -16.12 12.56 -49.26
CA LEU A 361 -14.80 12.91 -48.71
C LEU A 361 -13.82 11.72 -48.80
N LYS A 362 -14.31 10.48 -48.94
CA LYS A 362 -13.44 9.32 -49.24
C LYS A 362 -12.71 9.45 -50.57
N GLY A 363 -13.23 10.24 -51.50
CA GLY A 363 -12.61 10.54 -52.80
C GLY A 363 -11.76 11.81 -52.82
N THR A 364 -11.70 12.61 -51.74
CA THR A 364 -10.95 13.87 -51.73
C THR A 364 -9.47 13.64 -51.47
N SER A 365 -8.62 14.47 -52.11
CA SER A 365 -7.17 14.39 -51.98
C SER A 365 -6.69 14.76 -50.56
N LEU A 366 -5.56 14.21 -50.11
CA LEU A 366 -4.87 14.66 -48.89
C LEU A 366 -4.58 16.18 -48.90
N SER A 367 -4.39 16.76 -50.08
CA SER A 367 -4.22 18.21 -50.24
C SER A 367 -5.49 19.01 -49.86
N PHE A 368 -6.68 18.46 -50.09
CA PHE A 368 -7.95 19.05 -49.66
C PHE A 368 -8.03 19.11 -48.13
N HIS A 369 -7.80 17.98 -47.46
CA HIS A 369 -7.84 17.92 -45.99
C HIS A 369 -6.82 18.89 -45.36
N CYS A 370 -5.60 18.95 -45.91
CA CYS A 370 -4.57 19.88 -45.44
C CYS A 370 -4.94 21.36 -45.68
N LYS A 371 -5.62 21.69 -46.78
CA LYS A 371 -6.13 23.05 -47.04
C LYS A 371 -7.20 23.44 -46.01
N VAL A 372 -8.18 22.56 -45.77
CA VAL A 372 -9.24 22.82 -44.79
C VAL A 372 -8.65 23.00 -43.38
N GLU A 373 -7.70 22.14 -42.99
CA GLU A 373 -6.97 22.25 -41.73
C GLU A 373 -6.28 23.62 -41.59
N LYS A 374 -5.52 24.03 -42.61
CA LYS A 374 -4.78 25.30 -42.60
C LYS A 374 -5.72 26.51 -42.51
N MET A 375 -6.81 26.52 -43.29
CA MET A 375 -7.77 27.61 -43.29
C MET A 375 -8.54 27.72 -41.97
N ALA A 376 -8.98 26.60 -41.41
CA ALA A 376 -9.63 26.60 -40.09
C ALA A 376 -8.68 27.10 -38.99
N ASN A 377 -7.41 26.70 -39.04
CA ASN A 377 -6.41 27.10 -38.05
C ASN A 377 -5.89 28.52 -38.25
N SER A 378 -6.13 29.16 -39.40
CA SER A 378 -5.83 30.58 -39.64
C SER A 378 -6.98 31.54 -39.29
N LEU A 379 -8.13 31.02 -38.85
CA LEU A 379 -9.25 31.85 -38.40
C LEU A 379 -8.88 32.71 -37.19
N ASP A 380 -9.59 33.82 -37.02
CA ASP A 380 -9.37 34.75 -35.92
C ASP A 380 -9.48 34.06 -34.55
N THR A 381 -8.61 34.43 -33.62
CA THR A 381 -8.55 33.87 -32.26
C THR A 381 -9.90 33.86 -31.54
N PRO A 382 -10.74 34.93 -31.58
CA PRO A 382 -12.05 34.92 -30.92
C PRO A 382 -13.05 33.90 -31.48
N ILE A 383 -12.90 33.51 -32.75
CA ILE A 383 -13.70 32.44 -33.36
C ILE A 383 -13.22 31.09 -32.81
N ARG A 384 -11.90 30.91 -32.75
CA ARG A 384 -11.26 29.67 -32.29
C ARG A 384 -11.37 29.43 -30.78
N GLN A 385 -11.65 30.45 -29.97
CA GLN A 385 -11.83 30.31 -28.53
C GLN A 385 -13.19 29.72 -28.13
N ASN A 386 -14.20 29.86 -28.99
CA ASN A 386 -15.56 29.40 -28.72
C ASN A 386 -15.88 28.19 -29.60
N ILE A 387 -16.16 27.05 -28.97
CA ILE A 387 -16.43 25.78 -29.65
C ILE A 387 -17.52 25.88 -30.72
N LEU A 388 -18.64 26.56 -30.43
CA LEU A 388 -19.75 26.70 -31.37
C LEU A 388 -19.35 27.52 -32.60
N ARG A 389 -18.73 28.69 -32.36
CA ARG A 389 -18.25 29.56 -33.44
C ARG A 389 -17.20 28.86 -34.29
N PHE A 390 -16.33 28.08 -33.67
CA PHE A 390 -15.28 27.35 -34.36
C PHE A 390 -15.86 26.24 -35.25
N VAL A 391 -16.81 25.43 -34.74
CA VAL A 391 -17.46 24.37 -35.53
C VAL A 391 -18.25 24.94 -36.70
N ASP A 392 -19.01 26.03 -36.49
CA ASP A 392 -19.72 26.74 -37.56
C ASP A 392 -18.75 27.25 -38.65
N ALA A 393 -17.61 27.79 -38.24
CA ALA A 393 -16.59 28.28 -39.17
C ALA A 393 -15.88 27.14 -39.92
N VAL A 394 -15.61 26.00 -39.27
CA VAL A 394 -15.09 24.80 -39.93
C VAL A 394 -16.06 24.29 -40.99
N GLU A 395 -17.37 24.27 -40.71
CA GLU A 395 -18.38 23.86 -41.71
C GLU A 395 -18.35 24.78 -42.92
N LYS A 396 -18.22 26.10 -42.68
CA LYS A 396 -18.15 27.10 -43.74
C LYS A 396 -16.92 26.90 -44.62
N VAL A 397 -15.73 26.77 -44.02
CA VAL A 397 -14.48 26.50 -44.75
C VAL A 397 -14.60 25.21 -45.55
N LEU A 398 -15.19 24.16 -44.98
CA LEU A 398 -15.38 22.89 -45.65
C LEU A 398 -16.27 23.01 -46.89
N LYS A 399 -17.40 23.72 -46.79
CA LYS A 399 -18.32 23.96 -47.92
C LYS A 399 -17.67 24.78 -49.03
N GLU A 400 -16.92 25.82 -48.67
CA GLU A 400 -16.20 26.66 -49.63
C GLU A 400 -15.14 25.85 -50.38
N GLN A 401 -14.37 25.01 -49.67
CA GLN A 401 -13.39 24.15 -50.33
C GLN A 401 -14.03 23.07 -51.20
N LEU A 402 -15.16 22.48 -50.77
CA LEU A 402 -15.85 21.48 -51.56
C LEU A 402 -16.36 22.06 -52.89
N GLN A 403 -16.87 23.30 -52.89
CA GLN A 403 -17.29 24.00 -54.11
C GLN A 403 -16.13 24.30 -55.06
N LEU A 404 -14.92 24.51 -54.54
CA LEU A 404 -13.72 24.80 -55.33
C LEU A 404 -13.06 23.53 -55.90
N ASP A 405 -13.20 22.39 -55.22
CA ASP A 405 -12.64 21.09 -55.64
C ASP A 405 -13.60 20.27 -56.53
N LEU A 406 -14.88 20.67 -56.61
CA LEU A 406 -15.79 20.13 -57.61
C LEU A 406 -15.27 20.49 -59.00
N PRO A 407 -14.98 19.52 -59.89
CA PRO A 407 -14.58 19.83 -61.25
C PRO A 407 -15.69 20.67 -61.86
N ALA A 408 -15.33 21.82 -62.45
CA ALA A 408 -16.20 22.51 -63.38
C ALA A 408 -16.61 21.47 -64.44
N SER A 409 -17.80 20.90 -64.29
CA SER A 409 -18.35 19.97 -65.26
C SER A 409 -18.56 20.76 -66.55
N ASP A 410 -17.61 20.59 -67.45
CA ASP A 410 -17.67 20.78 -68.90
C ASP A 410 -18.73 21.78 -69.37
N SER A 411 -18.46 23.07 -69.18
CA SER A 411 -18.96 24.09 -70.08
C SER A 411 -18.04 24.16 -71.30
N SER A 412 -18.19 23.22 -72.23
CA SER A 412 -17.56 23.29 -73.55
C SER A 412 -18.23 22.34 -74.54
N ALA A 413 -19.13 22.94 -75.35
CA ALA A 413 -19.60 22.53 -76.68
C ALA A 413 -20.48 21.27 -76.81
#